data_AF-J2PGB9-F1
#
_entry.id   AF-J2PGB9-F1
#
_cell.length_a   1.000
_cell.length_b   1.000
_cell.length_c   1.000
_cell.angle_alpha   90.00
_cell.angle_beta   90.00
_cell.angle_gamma   90.00
#
_symmetry.space_group_name_H-M   'P 1'
#
loop_
_entity.id
_entity.type
_entity.pdbx_description
1 polymer ?
#
loop_
_entity_poly.entity_id
_entity_poly.type
_entity_poly.pdbx_seq_one_letter_code
_entity_poly.pdbx_strand_id
1 'polypeptide(L)'
;MRVYRKVFILGLAAACMTPAHARTAIDAAIGEASPGDSNAGSALTVPKGPGHLECVPYARSTSGIQIYGDAHTWWGQAKDRYATGHSPRVGAVLAIRPFNNSKLGHVATVSRIVDSRTILLSHANWSVPGEIERNVTALDVSPDNDWSQVRIWYAPSRGLGNTHWPVAGFIYNAKPGSVRDLGTTRLASAAGAKAPKTEKSARHADPIGAIIAGTY
;
A
#
# COMPACT_ATOMS: atom_id res chain seq x y z
N MET A 1 62.58 -8.14 13.30
CA MET A 1 62.09 -8.11 14.70
C MET A 1 62.83 -7.01 15.45
N ARG A 2 62.15 -5.92 15.84
CA ARG A 2 62.68 -4.94 16.80
C ARG A 2 61.50 -4.39 17.58
N VAL A 3 61.47 -4.75 18.87
CA VAL A 3 60.46 -4.38 19.85
C VAL A 3 60.90 -3.08 20.50
N TYR A 4 60.04 -2.08 20.59
CA TYR A 4 60.20 -0.99 21.55
C TYR A 4 58.89 -0.76 22.29
N ARG A 5 58.97 -1.00 23.59
CA ARG A 5 57.94 -0.84 24.61
C ARG A 5 58.39 0.31 25.50
N LYS A 6 57.63 1.40 25.58
CA LYS A 6 57.73 2.36 26.70
C LYS A 6 56.33 2.83 27.11
N VAL A 7 56.18 2.87 28.42
CA VAL A 7 54.96 2.93 29.24
C VAL A 7 54.89 4.31 29.91
N PHE A 8 53.68 4.87 29.92
CA PHE A 8 53.04 5.79 30.89
C PHE A 8 53.80 6.99 31.47
N ILE A 9 53.18 8.17 31.39
CA ILE A 9 53.01 9.07 32.55
C ILE A 9 51.57 9.62 32.57
N LEU A 10 50.90 9.35 33.68
CA LEU A 10 49.62 9.87 34.13
C LEU A 10 49.87 11.24 34.79
N GLY A 11 49.13 12.27 34.39
CA GLY A 11 49.15 13.60 35.02
C GLY A 11 47.72 14.07 35.30
N LEU A 12 47.30 13.90 36.56
CA LEU A 12 46.04 14.35 37.13
C LEU A 12 46.22 15.79 37.65
N ALA A 13 45.37 16.75 37.25
CA ALA A 13 45.16 17.99 37.99
C ALA A 13 43.76 18.56 37.70
N ALA A 14 43.13 19.06 38.76
CA ALA A 14 41.70 19.17 38.93
C ALA A 14 41.13 20.58 38.68
N ALA A 15 39.82 20.58 38.39
CA ALA A 15 38.77 21.53 38.77
C ALA A 15 38.84 23.01 38.36
N CYS A 16 37.78 23.46 37.68
CA CYS A 16 36.94 24.61 38.08
C CYS A 16 35.55 24.47 37.42
N MET A 17 34.51 24.33 38.25
CA MET A 17 33.08 24.37 37.87
C MET A 17 32.64 25.84 37.75
N THR A 18 31.95 26.29 36.70
CA THR A 18 30.47 26.56 36.57
C THR A 18 30.30 27.78 35.64
N PRO A 19 29.09 28.25 35.24
CA PRO A 19 27.80 27.59 34.99
C PRO A 19 27.25 27.86 33.55
N ALA A 20 26.06 27.33 33.32
CA ALA A 20 25.24 27.41 32.11
C ALA A 20 24.92 28.83 31.62
N HIS A 21 24.97 29.01 30.29
CA HIS A 21 24.09 29.93 29.58
C HIS A 21 23.36 29.18 28.46
N ALA A 22 22.16 28.72 28.80
CA ALA A 22 21.15 28.37 27.81
C ALA A 22 20.81 29.65 27.03
N ARG A 23 21.18 29.71 25.75
CA ARG A 23 20.64 30.71 24.82
C ARG A 23 19.34 30.16 24.26
N THR A 24 18.24 30.71 24.76
CA THR A 24 16.91 30.66 24.16
C THR A 24 17.01 31.20 22.72
N ALA A 25 16.87 30.31 21.74
CA ALA A 25 16.65 30.68 20.35
C ALA A 25 15.18 31.10 20.18
N ILE A 26 14.85 32.30 20.63
CA ILE A 26 13.59 32.98 20.38
C ILE A 26 13.94 34.42 20.00
N ASP A 27 14.51 34.63 18.81
CA ASP A 27 14.65 35.98 18.21
C ASP A 27 15.12 35.94 16.75
N ALA A 28 14.51 35.06 15.94
CA ALA A 28 14.66 35.12 14.48
C ALA A 28 13.27 35.18 13.83
N ALA A 29 12.51 36.20 14.21
CA ALA A 29 11.23 36.53 13.58
C ALA A 29 11.12 38.05 13.43
N ILE A 30 11.80 38.60 12.42
CA ILE A 30 11.39 39.79 11.66
C ILE A 30 12.32 39.90 10.43
N GLY A 31 11.99 39.17 9.38
CA GLY A 31 12.50 39.45 8.04
C GLY A 31 11.51 40.37 7.33
N GLU A 32 12.00 41.53 6.90
CA GLU A 32 11.25 42.59 6.22
C GLU A 32 10.43 42.08 5.03
N ALA A 33 9.15 42.46 5.01
CA ALA A 33 8.26 42.24 3.89
C ALA A 33 8.55 43.25 2.77
N SER A 34 8.79 42.74 1.56
CA SER A 34 8.70 43.52 0.31
C SER A 34 7.47 43.04 -0.46
N PRO A 35 6.57 43.91 -0.95
CA PRO A 35 5.34 43.49 -1.58
C PRO A 35 5.58 43.25 -3.07
N GLY A 36 5.39 42.01 -3.51
CA GLY A 36 5.54 41.65 -4.92
C GLY A 36 5.02 40.25 -5.22
N ASP A 37 3.86 40.23 -5.83
CA ASP A 37 3.32 39.19 -6.71
C ASP A 37 2.55 38.01 -6.10
N SER A 38 1.32 37.94 -6.59
CA SER A 38 0.21 37.08 -6.23
C SER A 38 0.40 35.61 -6.60
N ASN A 39 -0.33 34.77 -5.86
CA ASN A 39 -0.78 33.42 -6.23
C ASN A 39 0.20 32.26 -6.05
N ALA A 40 0.37 31.85 -4.79
CA ALA A 40 0.53 30.44 -4.46
C ALA A 40 -0.17 30.19 -3.12
N GLY A 41 -1.35 29.55 -3.17
CA GLY A 41 -1.95 28.95 -1.98
C GLY A 41 -0.97 27.92 -1.43
N SER A 42 -0.17 28.33 -0.45
CA SER A 42 0.77 27.48 0.25
C SER A 42 -0.06 26.49 1.06
N ALA A 43 -0.39 25.36 0.45
CA ALA A 43 -0.96 24.23 1.14
C ALA A 43 0.08 23.81 2.19
N LEU A 44 -0.21 24.14 3.44
CA LEU A 44 0.52 23.67 4.60
C LEU A 44 0.60 22.15 4.48
N THR A 45 1.75 21.66 4.03
CA THR A 45 2.04 20.24 3.99
C THR A 45 2.31 19.87 5.43
N VAL A 46 1.25 19.50 6.16
CA VAL A 46 1.38 18.98 7.51
C VAL A 46 2.24 17.72 7.40
N PRO A 47 3.45 17.69 8.00
CA PRO A 47 4.28 16.51 7.95
C PRO A 47 3.51 15.36 8.59
N LYS A 48 3.24 14.35 7.78
CA LYS A 48 2.49 13.17 8.17
C LYS A 48 3.32 12.44 9.24
N GLY A 49 2.81 12.39 10.47
CA GLY A 49 3.52 11.79 11.61
C GLY A 49 3.94 10.33 11.36
N PRO A 50 4.94 9.83 12.10
CA PRO A 50 5.34 8.43 12.03
C PRO A 50 4.12 7.53 12.29
N GLY A 51 3.79 6.65 11.35
CA GLY A 51 2.61 5.76 11.42
C GLY A 51 1.51 6.04 10.40
N HIS A 52 1.65 7.09 9.58
CA HIS A 52 0.66 7.39 8.55
C HIS A 52 1.13 7.00 7.15
N LEU A 53 0.96 5.73 6.81
CA LEU A 53 1.32 5.23 5.49
C LEU A 53 0.14 5.37 4.52
N GLU A 54 0.39 5.99 3.37
CA GLU A 54 -0.59 6.15 2.29
C GLU A 54 -0.60 4.94 1.35
N CYS A 55 -1.71 4.74 0.64
CA CYS A 55 -1.87 3.60 -0.26
C CYS A 55 -0.85 3.57 -1.40
N VAL A 56 -0.54 4.74 -1.98
CA VAL A 56 0.42 4.95 -3.07
C VAL A 56 1.84 4.50 -2.68
N PRO A 57 2.50 5.09 -1.65
CA PRO A 57 3.85 4.65 -1.26
C PRO A 57 3.89 3.19 -0.81
N TYR A 58 2.84 2.70 -0.14
CA TYR A 58 2.76 1.28 0.21
C TYR A 58 2.75 0.39 -1.04
N ALA A 59 1.83 0.64 -1.98
CA ALA A 59 1.71 -0.14 -3.20
C ALA A 59 2.99 -0.14 -4.04
N ARG A 60 3.69 1.01 -4.11
CA ARG A 60 5.02 1.08 -4.77
C ARG A 60 6.03 0.13 -4.13
N SER A 61 6.11 0.14 -2.79
CA SER A 61 7.07 -0.69 -2.06
C SER A 61 6.78 -2.19 -2.20
N THR A 62 5.52 -2.59 -2.31
CA THR A 62 5.12 -4.01 -2.38
C THR A 62 5.02 -4.56 -3.79
N SER A 63 4.76 -3.72 -4.81
CA SER A 63 4.63 -4.16 -6.21
C SER A 63 5.88 -3.89 -7.07
N GLY A 64 6.73 -2.95 -6.65
CA GLY A 64 7.86 -2.46 -7.45
C GLY A 64 7.46 -1.46 -8.55
N ILE A 65 6.17 -1.14 -8.71
CA ILE A 65 5.70 -0.11 -9.65
C ILE A 65 6.16 1.28 -9.18
N GLN A 66 6.70 2.08 -10.10
CA GLN A 66 7.26 3.41 -9.84
C GLN A 66 6.37 4.52 -10.43
N ILE A 67 5.09 4.48 -10.09
CA ILE A 67 4.10 5.53 -10.38
C ILE A 67 3.91 6.39 -9.13
N TYR A 68 3.77 7.70 -9.30
CA TYR A 68 3.69 8.68 -8.22
C TYR A 68 2.47 9.59 -8.41
N GLY A 69 2.13 10.36 -7.37
CA GLY A 69 0.93 11.19 -7.34
C GLY A 69 -0.30 10.41 -6.88
N ASP A 70 -1.46 11.03 -7.03
CA ASP A 70 -2.73 10.53 -6.50
C ASP A 70 -3.14 9.19 -7.13
N ALA A 71 -3.78 8.33 -6.34
CA ALA A 71 -4.16 6.98 -6.74
C ALA A 71 -5.02 6.94 -8.02
N HIS A 72 -5.96 7.88 -8.20
CA HIS A 72 -6.83 7.94 -9.38
C HIS A 72 -6.07 8.19 -10.69
N THR A 73 -4.89 8.80 -10.62
CA THR A 73 -4.06 9.06 -11.81
C THR A 73 -3.28 7.82 -12.26
N TRP A 74 -3.09 6.83 -11.37
CA TRP A 74 -2.21 5.69 -11.63
C TRP A 74 -2.64 4.87 -12.85
N TRP A 75 -3.95 4.67 -13.04
CA TRP A 75 -4.44 3.92 -14.20
C TRP A 75 -4.07 4.60 -15.52
N GLY A 76 -4.20 5.94 -15.58
CA GLY A 76 -3.79 6.71 -16.76
C GLY A 76 -2.29 6.62 -16.99
N GLN A 77 -1.49 6.89 -15.95
CA GLN A 77 -0.02 6.84 -16.03
C GLN A 77 0.52 5.45 -16.39
N ALA A 78 -0.18 4.38 -15.97
CA ALA A 78 0.26 3.02 -16.21
C ALA A 78 0.19 2.62 -17.68
N LYS A 79 -0.78 3.12 -18.45
CA LYS A 79 -1.02 2.67 -19.84
C LYS A 79 0.20 2.80 -20.75
N ASP A 80 1.06 3.78 -20.51
CA ASP A 80 2.25 4.03 -21.33
C ASP A 80 3.52 3.41 -20.73
N ARG A 81 3.48 2.96 -19.47
CA ARG A 81 4.68 2.61 -18.68
C ARG A 81 4.70 1.17 -18.21
N TYR A 82 3.52 0.56 -18.06
CA TYR A 82 3.31 -0.76 -17.51
C TYR A 82 2.27 -1.52 -18.32
N ALA A 83 2.31 -2.84 -18.29
CA ALA A 83 1.19 -3.64 -18.77
C ALA A 83 -0.02 -3.43 -17.83
N THR A 84 -1.20 -3.34 -18.42
CA THR A 84 -2.47 -3.21 -17.71
C THR A 84 -3.47 -4.24 -18.22
N GLY A 85 -4.49 -4.55 -17.42
CA GLY A 85 -5.57 -5.46 -17.81
C GLY A 85 -6.61 -5.63 -16.70
N HIS A 86 -7.48 -6.62 -16.83
CA HIS A 86 -8.62 -6.85 -15.92
C HIS A 86 -8.53 -8.18 -15.16
N SER A 87 -7.47 -8.96 -15.40
CA SER A 87 -7.24 -10.23 -14.71
C SER A 87 -6.33 -10.04 -13.49
N PRO A 88 -6.72 -10.49 -12.28
CA PRO A 88 -5.85 -10.37 -11.12
C PRO A 88 -4.57 -11.22 -11.30
N ARG A 89 -3.45 -10.68 -10.81
CA ARG A 89 -2.16 -11.37 -10.73
C ARG A 89 -1.49 -11.04 -9.40
N VAL A 90 -0.83 -12.00 -8.78
CA VAL A 90 -0.03 -11.73 -7.57
C VAL A 90 1.03 -10.68 -7.88
N GLY A 91 1.15 -9.67 -7.01
CA GLY A 91 2.03 -8.51 -7.17
C GLY A 91 1.47 -7.39 -8.06
N ALA A 92 0.36 -7.61 -8.76
CA ALA A 92 -0.31 -6.54 -9.49
C ALA A 92 -0.94 -5.52 -8.53
N VAL A 93 -1.11 -4.29 -9.00
CA VAL A 93 -1.82 -3.25 -8.26
C VAL A 93 -3.22 -3.10 -8.81
N LEU A 94 -4.22 -3.39 -7.99
CA LEU A 94 -5.62 -3.05 -8.22
C LEU A 94 -5.77 -1.53 -8.13
N ALA A 95 -6.28 -0.90 -9.20
CA ALA A 95 -6.56 0.52 -9.26
C ALA A 95 -8.07 0.79 -9.13
N ILE A 96 -8.46 1.46 -8.06
CA ILE A 96 -9.86 1.80 -7.74
C ILE A 96 -10.13 3.25 -8.13
N ARG A 97 -11.24 3.46 -8.85
CA ARG A 97 -11.64 4.80 -9.31
C ARG A 97 -12.18 5.64 -8.14
N PRO A 98 -12.08 6.98 -8.21
CA PRO A 98 -12.81 7.86 -7.30
C PRO A 98 -14.29 7.51 -7.27
N PHE A 99 -14.83 7.31 -6.07
CA PHE A 99 -16.21 6.92 -5.86
C PHE A 99 -16.66 7.23 -4.44
N ASN A 100 -17.93 7.63 -4.28
CA ASN A 100 -18.53 7.97 -2.99
C ASN A 100 -17.69 9.03 -2.22
N ASN A 101 -17.20 8.67 -1.03
CA ASN A 101 -16.37 9.48 -0.15
C ASN A 101 -14.87 9.47 -0.54
N SER A 102 -14.43 8.56 -1.41
CA SER A 102 -13.04 8.56 -1.91
C SER A 102 -12.92 9.44 -3.14
N LYS A 103 -12.30 10.62 -2.97
CA LYS A 103 -12.01 11.56 -4.08
C LYS A 103 -10.70 11.23 -4.81
N LEU A 104 -9.74 10.66 -4.10
CA LEU A 104 -8.42 10.36 -4.65
C LEU A 104 -8.33 8.99 -5.31
N GLY A 105 -9.39 8.18 -5.26
CA GLY A 105 -9.33 6.76 -5.63
C GLY A 105 -8.56 5.96 -4.59
N HIS A 106 -8.13 4.75 -4.95
CA HIS A 106 -7.30 3.92 -4.08
C HIS A 106 -6.47 2.92 -4.89
N VAL A 107 -5.34 2.49 -4.35
CA VAL A 107 -4.51 1.44 -4.94
C VAL A 107 -4.17 0.38 -3.89
N ALA A 108 -4.22 -0.89 -4.30
CA ALA A 108 -3.92 -2.01 -3.42
C ALA A 108 -3.14 -3.10 -4.16
N THR A 109 -2.16 -3.72 -3.52
CA THR A 109 -1.38 -4.80 -4.14
C THR A 109 -2.05 -6.15 -3.91
N VAL A 110 -2.20 -6.95 -4.96
CA VAL A 110 -2.71 -8.32 -4.87
C VAL A 110 -1.66 -9.21 -4.22
N SER A 111 -1.92 -9.72 -3.01
CA SER A 111 -1.02 -10.64 -2.33
C SER A 111 -1.29 -12.11 -2.66
N ARG A 112 -2.54 -12.46 -2.99
CA ARG A 112 -2.93 -13.84 -3.34
C ARG A 112 -4.17 -13.85 -4.23
N ILE A 113 -4.27 -14.85 -5.10
CA ILE A 113 -5.52 -15.21 -5.78
C ILE A 113 -6.08 -16.44 -5.06
N VAL A 114 -7.31 -16.34 -4.57
CA VAL A 114 -8.00 -17.43 -3.87
C VAL A 114 -8.81 -18.24 -4.87
N ASP A 115 -9.64 -17.57 -5.66
CA ASP A 115 -10.47 -18.17 -6.70
C ASP A 115 -10.77 -17.17 -7.82
N SER A 116 -11.76 -17.46 -8.68
CA SER A 116 -12.12 -16.61 -9.82
C SER A 116 -12.71 -15.25 -9.43
N ARG A 117 -13.24 -15.11 -8.21
CA ARG A 117 -13.88 -13.90 -7.68
C ARG A 117 -13.23 -13.38 -6.41
N THR A 118 -12.32 -14.12 -5.80
CA THR A 118 -11.74 -13.75 -4.51
C THR A 118 -10.23 -13.59 -4.62
N ILE A 119 -9.73 -12.43 -4.21
CA ILE A 119 -8.31 -12.15 -4.05
C ILE A 119 -8.04 -11.63 -2.64
N LEU A 120 -6.78 -11.73 -2.21
CA LEU A 120 -6.29 -11.05 -1.02
C LEU A 120 -5.47 -9.84 -1.45
N LEU A 121 -5.70 -8.73 -0.77
CA LEU A 121 -5.05 -7.46 -0.98
C LEU A 121 -4.15 -7.10 0.19
N SER A 122 -3.14 -6.30 -0.09
CA SER A 122 -2.38 -5.58 0.91
C SER A 122 -2.35 -4.10 0.52
N HIS A 123 -2.69 -3.23 1.47
CA HIS A 123 -2.76 -1.77 1.27
C HIS A 123 -2.65 -1.02 2.59
N ALA A 124 -2.58 0.30 2.50
CA ALA A 124 -2.59 1.19 3.66
C ALA A 124 -3.66 2.26 3.51
N ASN A 125 -4.08 2.89 4.62
CA ASN A 125 -5.00 4.03 4.64
C ASN A 125 -6.38 3.74 4.00
N TRP A 126 -6.95 2.56 4.24
CA TRP A 126 -8.27 2.19 3.73
C TRP A 126 -9.34 2.20 4.81
N SER A 127 -9.31 1.22 5.72
CA SER A 127 -10.29 1.15 6.80
C SER A 127 -10.07 2.19 7.89
N VAL A 128 -8.80 2.46 8.19
CA VAL A 128 -8.36 3.36 9.26
C VAL A 128 -7.21 4.22 8.73
N PRO A 129 -7.18 5.53 9.04
CA PRO A 129 -6.14 6.41 8.52
C PRO A 129 -4.72 5.96 8.84
N GLY A 130 -3.92 5.70 7.80
CA GLY A 130 -2.50 5.31 7.93
C GLY A 130 -2.22 3.85 8.28
N GLU A 131 -3.23 3.08 8.67
CA GLU A 131 -3.08 1.67 9.04
C GLU A 131 -2.75 0.79 7.83
N ILE A 132 -1.97 -0.27 8.05
CA ILE A 132 -1.62 -1.26 7.03
C ILE A 132 -2.50 -2.49 7.21
N GLU A 133 -3.22 -2.85 6.15
CA GLU A 133 -4.01 -4.07 6.07
C GLU A 133 -3.32 -5.05 5.12
N ARG A 134 -3.05 -6.27 5.60
CA ARG A 134 -2.35 -7.31 4.83
C ARG A 134 -3.25 -8.52 4.67
N ASN A 135 -3.23 -9.09 3.46
CA ASN A 135 -4.00 -10.29 3.10
C ASN A 135 -5.50 -10.16 3.36
N VAL A 136 -6.06 -8.96 3.22
CA VAL A 136 -7.48 -8.72 3.43
C VAL A 136 -8.29 -9.01 2.17
N THR A 137 -9.50 -9.54 2.35
CA THR A 137 -10.32 -10.02 1.23
C THR A 137 -10.80 -8.87 0.33
N ALA A 138 -10.69 -9.07 -0.98
CA ALA A 138 -11.50 -8.38 -1.97
C ALA A 138 -12.27 -9.40 -2.83
N LEU A 139 -13.56 -9.12 -2.99
CA LEU A 139 -14.50 -9.96 -3.71
C LEU A 139 -14.99 -9.22 -4.96
N ASP A 140 -14.85 -9.85 -6.12
CA ASP A 140 -15.46 -9.41 -7.37
C ASP A 140 -16.99 -9.58 -7.28
N VAL A 141 -17.68 -8.44 -7.30
CA VAL A 141 -19.15 -8.35 -7.30
C VAL A 141 -19.69 -7.83 -8.62
N SER A 142 -18.84 -7.74 -9.66
CA SER A 142 -19.28 -7.41 -11.01
C SER A 142 -20.28 -8.48 -11.52
N PRO A 143 -21.33 -8.04 -12.25
CA PRO A 143 -22.27 -8.96 -12.89
C PRO A 143 -21.57 -9.96 -13.81
N ASP A 144 -20.58 -9.49 -14.56
CA ASP A 144 -19.93 -10.26 -15.64
C ASP A 144 -18.69 -11.03 -15.20
N ASN A 145 -18.37 -11.03 -13.90
CA ASN A 145 -17.14 -11.62 -13.37
C ASN A 145 -15.90 -11.03 -14.06
N ASP A 146 -15.82 -9.72 -14.23
CA ASP A 146 -14.79 -9.02 -14.99
C ASP A 146 -13.93 -8.11 -14.12
N TRP A 147 -14.05 -8.23 -12.79
CA TRP A 147 -13.39 -7.38 -11.80
C TRP A 147 -13.69 -5.89 -11.92
N SER A 148 -14.73 -5.48 -12.67
CA SER A 148 -15.11 -4.06 -12.80
C SER A 148 -15.65 -3.46 -11.50
N GLN A 149 -16.08 -4.28 -10.55
CA GLN A 149 -16.59 -3.87 -9.25
C GLN A 149 -16.16 -4.82 -8.15
N VAL A 150 -15.67 -4.28 -7.03
CA VAL A 150 -15.25 -5.08 -5.87
C VAL A 150 -15.86 -4.61 -4.57
N ARG A 151 -16.09 -5.55 -3.65
CA ARG A 151 -16.23 -5.27 -2.22
C ARG A 151 -14.91 -5.61 -1.54
N ILE A 152 -14.47 -4.76 -0.63
CA ILE A 152 -13.19 -4.92 0.07
C ILE A 152 -13.48 -5.02 1.56
N TRP A 153 -12.69 -5.81 2.26
CA TRP A 153 -12.63 -5.82 3.72
C TRP A 153 -12.65 -4.41 4.29
N TYR A 154 -13.37 -4.24 5.39
CA TYR A 154 -13.48 -2.99 6.11
C TYR A 154 -13.47 -3.26 7.61
N ALA A 155 -12.39 -2.84 8.29
CA ALA A 155 -12.12 -3.17 9.68
C ALA A 155 -13.25 -2.79 10.64
N PRO A 156 -13.92 -1.61 10.53
CA PRO A 156 -15.03 -1.26 11.41
C PRO A 156 -16.20 -2.24 11.36
N SER A 157 -16.45 -2.86 10.21
CA SER A 157 -17.49 -3.90 10.06
C SER A 157 -17.01 -5.32 10.35
N ARG A 158 -15.70 -5.53 10.60
CA ARG A 158 -15.08 -6.86 10.77
C ARG A 158 -15.46 -7.84 9.65
N GLY A 159 -15.52 -7.35 8.42
CA GLY A 159 -16.02 -8.10 7.27
C GLY A 159 -15.87 -7.32 5.98
N LEU A 160 -16.46 -7.86 4.90
CA LEU A 160 -16.56 -7.14 3.61
C LEU A 160 -17.45 -5.90 3.76
N GLY A 161 -16.91 -4.73 3.41
CA GLY A 161 -17.68 -3.50 3.29
C GLY A 161 -18.81 -3.64 2.26
N ASN A 162 -19.90 -2.88 2.43
CA ASN A 162 -21.08 -2.99 1.57
C ASN A 162 -20.97 -2.20 0.26
N THR A 163 -19.94 -1.37 0.11
CA THR A 163 -19.75 -0.54 -1.08
C THR A 163 -19.20 -1.34 -2.25
N HIS A 164 -19.82 -1.18 -3.41
CA HIS A 164 -19.35 -1.72 -4.69
C HIS A 164 -18.39 -0.70 -5.31
N TRP A 165 -17.10 -0.92 -5.10
CA TRP A 165 -16.06 0.00 -5.55
C TRP A 165 -15.76 -0.21 -7.03
N PRO A 166 -15.87 0.83 -7.88
CA PRO A 166 -15.54 0.72 -9.29
C PRO A 166 -14.03 0.59 -9.49
N VAL A 167 -13.64 -0.41 -10.26
CA VAL A 167 -12.24 -0.73 -10.55
C VAL A 167 -11.89 -0.24 -11.95
N ALA A 168 -10.70 0.36 -12.08
CA ALA A 168 -10.14 0.70 -13.38
C ALA A 168 -9.46 -0.51 -14.05
N GLY A 169 -8.78 -1.33 -13.24
CA GLY A 169 -8.16 -2.58 -13.64
C GLY A 169 -6.97 -2.92 -12.74
N PHE A 170 -6.08 -3.76 -13.25
CA PHE A 170 -4.84 -4.19 -12.62
C PHE A 170 -3.64 -3.65 -13.41
N ILE A 171 -2.68 -3.10 -12.67
CA ILE A 171 -1.39 -2.65 -13.19
C ILE A 171 -0.36 -3.72 -12.87
N TYR A 172 0.31 -4.23 -13.88
CA TYR A 172 1.32 -5.28 -13.74
C TYR A 172 2.70 -4.65 -13.76
N ASN A 173 3.61 -5.12 -12.89
CA ASN A 173 5.02 -4.72 -12.94
C ASN A 173 5.75 -5.42 -14.11
N ALA A 174 5.35 -5.06 -15.33
CA ALA A 174 5.84 -5.60 -16.59
C ALA A 174 5.70 -4.54 -17.68
N LYS A 175 6.46 -4.67 -18.77
CA LYS A 175 6.43 -3.69 -19.88
C LYS A 175 5.06 -3.70 -20.58
N PRO A 176 4.58 -2.57 -21.13
CA PRO A 176 3.38 -2.54 -21.96
C PRO A 176 3.40 -3.65 -23.04
N GLY A 177 2.27 -4.30 -23.27
CA GLY A 177 2.12 -5.39 -24.25
C GLY A 177 2.74 -6.74 -23.88
N SER A 178 3.53 -6.83 -22.80
CA SER A 178 4.18 -8.10 -22.40
C SER A 178 3.25 -9.08 -21.66
N VAL A 179 2.16 -8.58 -21.09
CA VAL A 179 1.17 -9.39 -20.38
C VAL A 179 -0.06 -9.53 -21.27
N ARG A 180 -0.40 -10.77 -21.63
CA ARG A 180 -1.72 -11.07 -22.19
C ARG A 180 -2.76 -10.94 -21.09
N ASP A 181 -3.65 -9.97 -21.24
CA ASP A 181 -4.90 -9.95 -20.48
C ASP A 181 -5.79 -11.05 -21.05
N LEU A 182 -5.86 -12.17 -20.34
CA LEU A 182 -6.63 -13.34 -20.79
C LEU A 182 -8.13 -13.19 -20.51
N GLY A 183 -8.52 -12.08 -19.89
CA GLY A 183 -9.82 -11.93 -19.27
C GLY A 183 -10.07 -12.97 -18.19
N THR A 184 -11.24 -12.90 -17.58
CA THR A 184 -11.65 -13.85 -16.54
C THR A 184 -12.03 -15.23 -17.07
N THR A 185 -12.21 -15.37 -18.40
CA THR A 185 -12.55 -16.64 -19.06
C THR A 185 -11.55 -17.76 -18.72
N ARG A 186 -10.24 -17.45 -18.55
CA ARG A 186 -9.25 -18.45 -18.16
C ARG A 186 -9.13 -18.69 -16.66
N LEU A 187 -9.40 -17.69 -15.80
CA LEU A 187 -9.43 -17.91 -14.34
C LEU A 187 -10.55 -18.89 -13.96
N ALA A 188 -11.72 -18.77 -14.59
CA ALA A 188 -12.81 -19.73 -14.42
C ALA A 188 -12.43 -21.15 -14.86
N SER A 189 -11.69 -21.31 -15.97
CA SER A 189 -11.20 -22.62 -16.41
C SER A 189 -10.12 -23.21 -15.49
N ALA A 190 -9.24 -22.38 -14.90
CA ALA A 190 -8.22 -22.83 -13.96
C ALA A 190 -8.82 -23.25 -12.60
N ALA A 191 -9.86 -22.55 -12.13
CA ALA A 191 -10.60 -22.94 -10.93
C ALA A 191 -11.48 -24.19 -11.13
N GLY A 192 -11.86 -24.49 -12.38
CA GLY A 192 -12.59 -25.71 -12.75
C GLY A 192 -11.71 -26.95 -12.97
N ALA A 193 -10.38 -26.80 -13.02
CA ALA A 193 -9.46 -27.93 -13.13
C ALA A 193 -9.41 -28.69 -11.80
N LYS A 194 -10.21 -29.76 -11.73
CA LYS A 194 -10.32 -30.69 -10.61
C LYS A 194 -8.93 -31.10 -10.11
N ALA A 195 -8.60 -30.75 -8.87
CA ALA A 195 -7.39 -31.24 -8.19
C ALA A 195 -7.35 -32.78 -8.24
N PRO A 196 -6.15 -33.40 -8.39
CA PRO A 196 -6.03 -34.85 -8.30
C PRO A 196 -6.58 -35.31 -6.95
N LYS A 197 -7.50 -36.28 -6.98
CA LYS A 197 -8.15 -36.84 -5.79
C LYS A 197 -7.10 -37.53 -4.91
N THR A 198 -6.68 -36.88 -3.83
CA THR A 198 -6.07 -37.57 -2.69
C THR A 198 -7.18 -38.04 -1.77
N GLU A 199 -7.16 -39.31 -1.43
CA GLU A 199 -8.18 -39.99 -0.62
C GLU A 199 -8.26 -39.42 0.82
N LYS A 200 -9.46 -39.54 1.38
CA LYS A 200 -9.96 -38.97 2.64
C LYS A 200 -9.06 -39.20 3.87
N SER A 201 -8.96 -38.17 4.72
CA SER A 201 -9.18 -38.33 6.16
C SER A 201 -9.97 -37.14 6.69
N ALA A 202 -11.08 -37.43 7.38
CA ALA A 202 -12.03 -36.46 7.86
C ALA A 202 -11.58 -35.80 9.17
N ARG A 203 -11.67 -34.48 9.24
CA ARG A 203 -12.14 -33.72 10.42
C ARG A 203 -12.59 -32.34 9.95
N HIS A 204 -13.84 -32.01 10.26
CA HIS A 204 -14.53 -30.79 9.86
C HIS A 204 -13.79 -29.53 10.34
N ALA A 205 -13.29 -28.74 9.40
CA ALA A 205 -13.14 -27.31 9.55
C ALA A 205 -13.70 -26.73 8.25
N ASP A 206 -14.81 -26.01 8.32
CA ASP A 206 -15.39 -25.31 7.18
C ASP A 206 -14.45 -24.14 6.82
N PRO A 207 -13.65 -24.23 5.74
CA PRO A 207 -12.67 -23.20 5.41
C PRO A 207 -13.35 -21.91 4.93
N ILE A 208 -14.65 -21.97 4.57
CA ILE A 208 -15.39 -20.83 4.03
C ILE A 208 -15.79 -19.88 5.16
N GLY A 209 -16.16 -20.41 6.33
CA GLY A 209 -16.54 -19.60 7.50
C GLY A 209 -15.40 -18.76 8.08
N ALA A 210 -14.16 -19.25 8.04
CA ALA A 210 -12.99 -18.55 8.58
C ALA A 210 -12.55 -17.34 7.73
N ILE A 211 -12.72 -17.44 6.41
CA ILE A 211 -12.34 -16.37 5.46
C ILE A 211 -13.31 -15.18 5.54
N ILE A 212 -14.59 -15.45 5.82
CA ILE A 212 -15.61 -14.40 6.01
C ILE A 212 -15.39 -13.64 7.34
N ALA A 213 -14.90 -14.33 8.37
CA ALA A 213 -14.71 -13.77 9.71
C ALA A 213 -13.40 -12.96 9.90
N GLY A 214 -12.51 -12.91 8.90
CA GLY A 214 -11.26 -12.15 8.97
C GLY A 214 -10.34 -12.57 10.13
N THR A 215 -10.36 -13.85 10.50
CA THR A 215 -9.51 -14.40 11.56
C THR A 215 -8.32 -15.11 10.95
N TYR A 216 -7.23 -14.36 10.74
CA TYR A 216 -5.88 -14.86 10.50
C TYR A 216 -4.85 -13.91 11.10
#